data_AF-A0A9P6DGB8-F1
#
_entry.id   AF-A0A9P6DGB8-F1
#
_cell.length_a   1.000
_cell.length_b   1.000
_cell.length_c   1.000
_cell.angle_alpha   90.00
_cell.angle_beta   90.00
_cell.angle_gamma   90.00
#
_symmetry.space_group_name_H-M   'P 1'
#
loop_
_entity.id
_entity.type
_entity.pdbx_description
1 polymer ?
#
loop_
_entity_poly.entity_id
_entity_poly.type
_entity_poly.pdbx_seq_one_letter_code
_entity_poly.pdbx_strand_id
1 'polypeptide(L)'
;MFATLFRRAAAPNLSKALQHLLPKELPPSLSAKPGNLYEVLSRTPAGGVGRKVHQLRWSDKQIPDSFWLVTRSQFKCEGKHGKAWGRLYWKGKLVSEKEEKISGTLKYRWATGPTQPTRKTAA
;
A
#
# COMPACT_ATOMS: atom_id res chain seq x y z
N MET A 1 -30.56 -14.52 47.28
CA MET A 1 -29.45 -13.83 46.59
C MET A 1 -28.91 -14.77 45.53
N PHE A 2 -29.15 -14.51 44.23
CA PHE A 2 -28.66 -15.37 43.15
C PHE A 2 -27.59 -14.62 42.37
N ALA A 3 -26.35 -15.10 42.42
CA ALA A 3 -25.24 -14.56 41.65
C ALA A 3 -25.35 -15.07 40.20
N THR A 4 -25.66 -14.17 39.26
CA THR A 4 -25.63 -14.43 37.82
C THR A 4 -24.18 -14.51 37.35
N LEU A 5 -23.69 -15.74 37.15
CA LEU A 5 -22.42 -15.99 36.47
C LEU A 5 -22.60 -15.73 34.96
N PHE A 6 -22.26 -14.53 34.51
CA PHE A 6 -22.07 -14.26 33.08
C PHE A 6 -20.82 -14.98 32.58
N ARG A 7 -21.03 -16.15 31.96
CA ARG A 7 -19.99 -16.87 31.21
C ARG A 7 -19.68 -16.07 29.95
N ARG A 8 -18.55 -15.35 29.91
CA ARG A 8 -18.04 -14.76 28.66
C ARG A 8 -17.76 -15.88 27.66
N ALA A 9 -18.57 -15.98 26.61
CA ALA A 9 -18.24 -16.82 25.47
C ALA A 9 -16.96 -16.28 24.82
N ALA A 10 -15.96 -17.15 24.62
CA ALA A 10 -14.76 -16.79 23.89
C ALA A 10 -15.17 -16.36 22.47
N ALA A 11 -14.73 -15.18 22.03
CA ALA A 11 -14.96 -14.73 20.67
C ALA A 11 -14.39 -15.78 19.71
N PRO A 12 -15.13 -16.22 18.67
CA PRO A 12 -14.59 -17.13 17.68
C PRO A 12 -13.33 -16.52 17.07
N ASN A 13 -12.30 -17.34 16.84
CA ASN A 13 -11.05 -16.92 16.19
C ASN A 13 -11.33 -16.56 14.72
N LEU A 14 -11.82 -15.33 14.51
CA LEU A 14 -12.28 -14.80 13.24
C LEU A 14 -11.16 -14.81 12.18
N SER A 15 -9.92 -14.62 12.61
CA SER A 15 -8.73 -14.79 11.77
C SER A 15 -8.61 -16.17 11.16
N LYS A 16 -8.85 -17.23 11.94
CA LYS A 16 -8.76 -18.63 11.48
C LYS A 16 -9.91 -18.96 10.53
N ALA A 17 -11.13 -18.50 10.84
CA ALA A 17 -12.29 -18.66 9.95
C ALA A 17 -12.07 -17.97 8.60
N LEU A 18 -11.56 -16.73 8.60
CA LEU A 18 -11.23 -16.02 7.36
C LEU A 18 -10.12 -16.72 6.56
N GLN A 19 -9.09 -17.28 7.21
CA GLN A 19 -8.05 -18.05 6.53
C GLN A 19 -8.61 -19.28 5.80
N HIS A 20 -9.63 -19.94 6.35
CA HIS A 20 -10.30 -21.06 5.70
C HIS A 20 -11.17 -20.65 4.50
N LEU A 21 -11.68 -19.42 4.49
CA LEU A 21 -12.51 -18.89 3.40
C LEU A 21 -11.68 -18.28 2.26
N LEU A 22 -10.42 -17.91 2.54
CA LEU A 22 -9.53 -17.35 1.56
C LEU A 22 -8.90 -18.46 0.68
N PRO A 23 -8.79 -18.23 -0.64
CA PRO A 23 -8.05 -19.15 -1.51
C PRO A 23 -6.58 -19.22 -1.08
N LYS A 24 -5.95 -20.39 -1.30
CA LYS A 24 -4.53 -20.63 -0.97
C LYS A 24 -3.60 -19.57 -1.60
N GLU A 25 -3.92 -19.16 -2.83
CA GLU A 25 -3.27 -18.04 -3.51
C GLU A 25 -4.21 -16.83 -3.49
N LEU A 26 -3.77 -15.76 -2.83
CA LEU A 26 -4.54 -14.52 -2.78
C LEU A 26 -4.58 -13.86 -4.15
N PRO A 27 -5.76 -13.39 -4.61
CA PRO A 27 -5.85 -12.65 -5.85
C PRO A 27 -4.98 -11.37 -5.77
N PRO A 28 -4.42 -10.89 -6.89
CA PRO A 28 -3.55 -9.71 -6.90
C PRO A 28 -4.20 -8.48 -6.24
N SER A 29 -5.52 -8.33 -6.33
CA SER A 29 -6.31 -7.27 -5.69
C SER A 29 -6.19 -7.23 -4.16
N LEU A 30 -6.00 -8.38 -3.51
CA LEU A 30 -5.87 -8.50 -2.05
C LEU A 30 -4.41 -8.62 -1.58
N SER A 31 -3.47 -8.64 -2.53
CA SER A 31 -2.05 -8.78 -2.21
C SER A 31 -1.46 -7.45 -1.74
N ALA A 32 -0.78 -7.47 -0.59
CA ALA A 32 0.07 -6.36 -0.14
C ALA A 32 1.47 -6.37 -0.79
N LYS A 33 1.75 -7.31 -1.70
CA LYS A 33 3.09 -7.48 -2.30
C LYS A 33 3.49 -6.25 -3.12
N PRO A 34 4.73 -5.75 -3.01
CA PRO A 34 5.18 -4.66 -3.86
C PRO A 34 5.24 -5.08 -5.34
N GLY A 35 4.82 -4.19 -6.23
CA GLY A 35 4.79 -4.42 -7.69
C GLY A 35 5.16 -3.15 -8.46
N ASN A 36 4.80 -3.09 -9.74
CA ASN A 36 4.89 -1.80 -10.45
C ASN A 36 3.83 -0.82 -9.90
N LEU A 37 3.95 0.48 -10.21
CA LEU A 37 3.03 1.45 -9.63
C LEU A 37 1.56 1.17 -10.00
N TYR A 38 1.28 0.83 -11.25
CA TYR A 38 -0.09 0.62 -11.71
C TYR A 38 -0.71 -0.61 -11.07
N GLU A 39 0.05 -1.71 -10.98
CA GLU A 39 -0.37 -2.92 -10.28
C GLU A 39 -0.67 -2.68 -8.81
N VAL A 40 0.03 -1.74 -8.16
CA VAL A 40 -0.25 -1.39 -6.76
C VAL A 40 -1.50 -0.53 -6.66
N LEU A 41 -1.68 0.43 -7.56
CA LEU A 41 -2.82 1.35 -7.53
C LEU A 41 -4.13 0.67 -8.00
N SER A 42 -4.07 -0.23 -8.98
CA SER A 42 -5.23 -0.92 -9.55
C SER A 42 -5.92 -1.88 -8.58
N ARG A 43 -5.25 -2.25 -7.48
CA ARG A 43 -5.83 -3.04 -6.39
C ARG A 43 -6.86 -2.28 -5.57
N THR A 44 -6.85 -0.94 -5.67
CA THR A 44 -7.74 -0.09 -4.89
C THR A 44 -8.89 0.42 -5.76
N PRO A 45 -10.12 0.50 -5.22
CA PRO A 45 -11.31 0.83 -6.00
C PRO A 45 -11.29 2.25 -6.60
N ALA A 46 -10.55 3.19 -5.99
CA ALA A 46 -10.42 4.57 -6.46
C ALA A 46 -9.16 4.79 -7.33
N GLY A 47 -8.52 3.72 -7.85
CA GLY A 47 -7.28 3.84 -8.61
C GLY A 47 -6.10 4.42 -7.82
N GLY A 48 -6.17 4.31 -6.50
CA GLY A 48 -5.14 4.73 -5.58
C GLY A 48 -5.13 6.22 -5.28
N VAL A 49 -6.14 6.97 -5.73
CA VAL A 49 -6.30 8.39 -5.38
C VAL A 49 -6.34 8.57 -3.86
N GLY A 50 -5.57 9.54 -3.35
CA GLY A 50 -5.40 9.80 -1.93
C GLY A 50 -4.43 8.85 -1.21
N ARG A 51 -3.90 7.81 -1.88
CA ARG A 51 -2.92 6.92 -1.28
C ARG A 51 -1.52 7.51 -1.37
N LYS A 52 -0.75 7.25 -0.31
CA LYS A 52 0.70 7.46 -0.29
C LYS A 52 1.38 6.23 -0.90
N VAL A 53 2.31 6.44 -1.81
CA VAL A 53 3.11 5.37 -2.41
C VAL A 53 4.57 5.78 -2.50
N HIS A 54 5.47 4.82 -2.38
CA HIS A 54 6.91 5.10 -2.47
C HIS A 54 7.64 4.05 -3.28
N GLN A 55 8.82 4.43 -3.77
CA GLN A 55 9.76 3.51 -4.41
C GLN A 55 10.54 2.77 -3.32
N LEU A 56 10.61 1.44 -3.38
CA LEU A 56 11.34 0.64 -2.39
C LEU A 56 12.82 1.04 -2.26
N ARG A 57 13.46 1.47 -3.36
CA ARG A 57 14.84 1.96 -3.34
C ARG A 57 15.06 3.16 -2.41
N TRP A 58 14.01 3.94 -2.11
CA TRP A 58 14.11 5.05 -1.18
C TRP A 58 14.23 4.54 0.25
N SER A 59 13.55 3.44 0.58
CA SER A 59 13.69 2.72 1.84
C SER A 59 15.09 2.12 1.97
N ASP A 60 15.62 1.52 0.89
CA ASP A 60 17.00 0.99 0.86
C ASP A 60 18.04 2.09 1.09
N LYS A 61 17.79 3.28 0.53
CA LYS A 61 18.62 4.48 0.73
C LYS A 61 18.37 5.20 2.06
N GLN A 62 17.57 4.62 2.95
CA GLN A 62 17.25 5.19 4.26
C GLN A 62 16.73 6.64 4.16
N ILE A 63 15.92 6.94 3.13
CA ILE A 63 15.31 8.25 2.96
C ILE A 63 13.94 8.20 3.64
N PRO A 64 13.76 8.77 4.85
CA PRO A 64 12.50 8.68 5.57
C PRO A 64 11.44 9.59 4.93
N ASP A 65 10.18 9.28 5.22
CA ASP A 65 9.00 10.13 4.97
C ASP A 65 8.93 10.75 3.56
N SER A 66 9.30 9.95 2.56
CA SER A 66 9.30 10.33 1.15
C SER A 66 8.28 9.48 0.42
N PHE A 67 7.33 10.12 -0.26
CA PHE A 67 6.25 9.43 -0.95
C PHE A 67 5.62 10.33 -2.01
N TRP A 68 4.94 9.71 -2.96
CA TRP A 68 3.98 10.38 -3.80
C TRP A 68 2.60 10.25 -3.18
N LEU A 69 1.89 11.37 -3.07
CA LEU A 69 0.45 11.39 -2.82
C LEU A 69 -0.26 11.35 -4.17
N VAL A 70 -0.90 10.23 -4.48
CA VAL A 70 -1.54 10.05 -5.79
C VAL A 70 -2.80 10.90 -5.87
N THR A 71 -2.91 11.72 -6.91
CA THR A 71 -4.07 12.59 -7.16
C THR A 71 -4.96 12.03 -8.26
N ARG A 72 -4.36 11.43 -9.31
CA ARG A 72 -5.08 10.89 -10.46
C ARG A 72 -4.36 9.68 -11.04
N SER A 73 -5.13 8.75 -11.60
CA SER A 73 -4.61 7.56 -12.28
C SER A 73 -5.45 7.25 -13.52
N GLN A 74 -4.78 6.83 -14.59
CA GLN A 74 -5.42 6.29 -15.79
C GLN A 74 -4.76 4.95 -16.10
N PHE A 75 -5.53 3.87 -16.03
CA PHE A 75 -5.04 2.52 -16.26
C PHE A 75 -5.35 2.03 -17.68
N LYS A 76 -4.51 1.12 -18.17
CA LYS A 76 -4.74 0.32 -19.37
C LYS A 76 -4.20 -1.10 -19.14
N CYS A 77 -4.55 -2.04 -20.01
CA CYS A 77 -4.08 -3.43 -19.92
C CYS A 77 -4.33 -4.02 -18.52
N GLU A 78 -5.57 -3.92 -18.02
CA GLU A 78 -5.98 -4.48 -16.72
C GLU A 78 -5.17 -3.94 -15.53
N GLY A 79 -4.75 -2.67 -15.58
CA GLY A 79 -4.00 -2.06 -14.49
C GLY A 79 -2.52 -2.42 -14.44
N LYS A 80 -1.98 -3.09 -15.47
CA LYS A 80 -0.53 -3.34 -15.59
C LYS A 80 0.23 -2.13 -16.12
N HIS A 81 -0.46 -1.24 -16.83
CA HIS A 81 0.11 -0.06 -17.48
C HIS A 81 -0.79 1.16 -17.28
N GLY A 82 -0.27 2.35 -17.56
CA GLY A 82 -1.07 3.56 -17.45
C GLY A 82 -0.29 4.86 -17.40
N LYS A 83 -0.91 5.84 -16.78
CA LYS A 83 -0.34 7.13 -16.35
C LYS A 83 -0.84 7.42 -14.94
N ALA A 84 0.02 7.98 -14.11
CA ALA A 84 -0.34 8.39 -12.75
C ALA A 84 0.23 9.78 -12.48
N TRP A 85 -0.52 10.55 -11.70
CA TRP A 85 -0.16 11.88 -11.26
C TRP A 85 -0.25 11.96 -9.74
N GLY A 86 0.56 12.84 -9.15
CA GLY A 86 0.55 13.05 -7.73
C GLY A 86 1.38 14.23 -7.30
N ARG A 87 1.43 14.44 -5.99
CA ARG A 87 2.30 15.42 -5.33
C ARG A 87 3.46 14.71 -4.65
N LEU A 88 4.67 15.17 -4.88
CA LEU A 88 5.86 14.60 -4.27
C LEU A 88 6.07 15.20 -2.87
N TYR A 89 6.09 14.33 -1.88
CA TYR A 89 6.62 14.61 -0.56
C TYR A 89 8.02 14.00 -0.46
N TRP A 90 8.99 14.82 -0.07
CA TRP A 90 10.37 14.41 0.09
C TRP A 90 10.84 14.79 1.47
N LYS A 91 11.22 13.79 2.27
CA LYS A 91 11.62 13.95 3.68
C LYS A 91 10.61 14.80 4.47
N GLY A 92 9.31 14.49 4.29
CA GLY A 92 8.19 15.19 4.93
C GLY A 92 7.82 16.56 4.33
N LYS A 93 8.58 17.08 3.36
CA LYS A 93 8.30 18.37 2.72
C LYS A 93 7.62 18.19 1.37
N LEU A 94 6.59 18.98 1.12
CA LEU A 94 5.97 19.07 -0.20
C LEU A 94 6.96 19.72 -1.18
N VAL A 95 7.36 19.00 -2.22
CA VAL A 95 8.33 19.49 -3.22
C VAL A 95 7.65 20.29 -4.32
N SER A 96 6.44 19.86 -4.72
CA SER A 96 5.67 20.51 -5.77
C SER A 96 4.23 20.70 -5.30
N GLU A 97 3.76 21.94 -5.32
CA GLU A 97 2.38 22.28 -5.01
C GLU A 97 1.42 21.77 -6.09
N LYS A 98 1.88 21.78 -7.34
CA LYS A 98 1.14 21.30 -8.50
C LYS A 98 1.25 19.78 -8.56
N GLU A 99 0.20 19.16 -9.08
CA GLU A 99 0.29 17.74 -9.39
C GLU A 99 1.22 17.52 -10.59
N GLU A 100 2.07 16.52 -10.47
CA GLU A 100 3.06 16.16 -11.48
C GLU A 100 2.87 14.71 -11.92
N LYS A 101 3.29 14.41 -13.14
CA LYS A 101 3.29 13.04 -13.64
C LYS A 101 4.36 12.23 -12.91
N ILE A 102 3.95 11.13 -12.28
CA ILE A 102 4.87 10.23 -11.59
C ILE A 102 5.72 9.51 -12.65
N SER A 103 7.05 9.59 -12.50
CA SER A 103 8.01 8.95 -13.40
C SER A 103 8.53 7.63 -12.85
N GLY A 104 9.08 6.77 -13.73
CA GLY A 104 9.64 5.47 -13.32
C GLY A 104 8.60 4.47 -12.79
N THR A 105 7.34 4.63 -13.18
CA THR A 105 6.19 3.85 -12.68
C THR A 105 6.30 2.35 -12.99
N LEU A 106 6.79 2.00 -14.19
CA LEU A 106 7.05 0.62 -14.61
C LEU A 106 8.45 0.12 -14.24
N LYS A 107 9.41 1.04 -14.05
CA LYS A 107 10.82 0.71 -13.83
C LYS A 107 11.10 0.23 -12.41
N TYR A 108 10.50 0.89 -11.43
CA TYR A 108 10.78 0.64 -10.02
C TYR A 108 9.70 -0.21 -9.37
N ARG A 109 10.06 -0.84 -8.26
CA ARG A 109 9.09 -1.49 -7.38
C ARG A 109 8.53 -0.46 -6.40
N TRP A 110 7.21 -0.48 -6.26
CA TRP A 110 6.44 0.45 -5.47
C TRP A 110 5.71 -0.28 -4.34
N ALA A 111 5.57 0.41 -3.21
CA ALA A 111 4.79 -0.04 -2.07
C ALA A 111 3.90 1.10 -1.56
N THR A 112 2.82 0.75 -0.86
CA THR A 112 1.92 1.72 -0.23
C THR A 112 2.49 2.23 1.09
N GLY A 113 2.19 3.48 1.42
CA GLY A 113 2.65 4.17 2.63
C GLY A 113 3.86 5.09 2.38
N PRO A 114 4.26 5.87 3.40
CA PRO A 114 5.52 6.62 3.39
C PRO A 114 6.72 5.66 3.43
N THR A 115 7.87 6.10 2.93
CA THR A 115 9.11 5.33 3.10
C THR A 115 9.43 5.15 4.58
N GLN A 116 9.73 3.91 4.93
CA GLN A 116 10.33 3.58 6.21
C GLN A 116 11.77 3.14 5.94
N PRO A 117 12.77 3.71 6.62
CA PRO A 117 14.14 3.23 6.52
C PRO A 117 14.15 1.75 6.90
N THR A 118 14.73 0.89 6.06
CA THR A 118 14.82 -0.54 6.36
C THR A 118 15.65 -0.69 7.63
N ARG A 119 15.02 -1.18 8.72
CA ARG A 119 15.78 -1.64 9.88
C ARG A 119 16.59 -2.83 9.39
N LYS A 120 17.92 -2.69 9.30
CA LYS A 120 18.80 -3.85 9.16
C LYS A 120 18.59 -4.69 10.41
N THR A 121 17.84 -5.77 10.30
CA THR A 121 17.81 -6.78 11.35
C THR A 121 19.24 -7.28 11.47
N ALA A 122 19.90 -6.98 12.59
CA ALA A 122 21.20 -7.55 12.89
C ALA A 122 21.04 -9.08 12.90
N ALA A 123 21.78 -9.75 12.02
CA ALA A 123 21.90 -11.20 12.00
C ALA A 123 22.77 -11.66 13.17
#